data_AF-A0A960N1U7-F1
#
_entry.id   AF-A0A960N1U7-F1
#
_cell.length_a   1.000
_cell.length_b   1.000
_cell.length_c   1.000
_cell.angle_alpha   90.00
_cell.angle_beta   90.00
_cell.angle_gamma   90.00
#
_symmetry.space_group_name_H-M   'P 1'
#
loop_
_entity.id
_entity.type
_entity.pdbx_description
1 polymer ?
#
loop_
_entity_poly.entity_id
_entity_poly.type
_entity_poly.pdbx_seq_one_letter_code
_entity_poly.pdbx_strand_id
1 'polypeptide(L)'
;TQKGKRSLGQFGEMDFEITYHYKGDEDRDGAACAVIEFKGDLKGDVAVAGAQPGSDGGKLGFEGRKLEGRIVFDKLRRAVRESEQTVNLTVQVPSPGGGTFSLPMSQKVTVKLISLQDA
;
A
#
# COMPACT_ATOMS: atom_id res chain seq x y z
N THR A 1 9.60 -13.14 -4.05
CA THR A 1 9.65 -11.70 -3.75
C THR A 1 9.40 -10.93 -5.03
N GLN A 2 8.70 -9.80 -4.97
CA GLN A 2 8.44 -8.91 -6.10
C GLN A 2 8.78 -7.48 -5.76
N LYS A 3 9.21 -6.73 -6.77
CA LYS A 3 9.54 -5.31 -6.69
C LYS A 3 8.70 -4.51 -7.66
N GLY A 4 8.42 -3.26 -7.34
CA GLY A 4 7.68 -2.36 -8.22
C GLY A 4 7.51 -0.98 -7.61
N LYS A 5 6.67 -0.16 -8.23
CA LYS A 5 6.34 1.19 -7.75
C LYS A 5 4.89 1.27 -7.32
N ARG A 6 4.62 2.09 -6.32
CA ARG A 6 3.28 2.37 -5.80
C ARG A 6 3.10 3.86 -5.60
N SER A 7 2.00 4.41 -6.14
CA SER A 7 1.55 5.75 -5.79
C SER A 7 0.92 5.77 -4.39
N LEU A 8 1.31 6.74 -3.58
CA LEU A 8 0.75 7.08 -2.28
C LEU A 8 -0.08 8.37 -2.36
N GLY A 9 -0.70 8.65 -3.51
CA GLY A 9 -1.49 9.86 -3.71
C GLY A 9 -0.61 11.12 -3.69
N GLN A 10 -0.89 12.05 -2.77
CA GLN A 10 -0.23 13.36 -2.69
C GLN A 10 1.26 13.33 -2.35
N PHE A 11 1.74 12.19 -1.86
CA PHE A 11 3.16 12.02 -1.57
C PHE A 11 3.90 11.68 -2.88
N GLY A 12 3.32 10.89 -3.78
CA GLY A 12 3.96 10.50 -5.04
C GLY A 12 4.25 9.01 -5.05
N GLU A 13 5.33 8.57 -5.71
CA GLU A 13 5.64 7.16 -5.89
C GLU A 13 6.73 6.68 -4.95
N MET A 14 6.55 5.49 -4.39
CA MET A 14 7.55 4.75 -3.63
C MET A 14 7.83 3.40 -4.28
N ASP A 15 9.07 2.94 -4.18
CA ASP A 15 9.41 1.57 -4.53
C ASP A 15 8.89 0.63 -3.43
N PHE A 16 8.41 -0.54 -3.80
CA PHE A 16 8.05 -1.59 -2.87
C PHE A 16 8.87 -2.85 -3.12
N GLU A 17 9.09 -3.61 -2.06
CA GLU A 17 9.62 -4.95 -2.13
C GLU A 17 8.78 -5.86 -1.23
N ILE A 18 8.02 -6.77 -1.85
CA ILE A 18 7.08 -7.65 -1.15
C ILE A 18 7.42 -9.12 -1.33
N THR A 19 7.16 -9.91 -0.30
CA THR A 19 7.12 -11.37 -0.37
C THR A 19 5.67 -11.82 -0.30
N TYR A 20 5.28 -12.71 -1.21
CA TYR A 20 3.94 -13.29 -1.26
C TYR A 20 3.99 -14.75 -0.84
N HIS A 21 2.91 -15.21 -0.21
CA HIS A 21 2.72 -16.57 0.26
C HIS A 21 1.33 -17.03 -0.18
N TYR A 22 1.29 -18.13 -0.92
CA TYR A 22 0.05 -18.82 -1.21
C TYR A 22 -0.42 -19.55 0.04
N LYS A 23 -1.63 -19.24 0.51
CA LYS A 23 -2.23 -19.82 1.72
C LYS A 23 -3.04 -21.08 1.45
N GLY A 24 -3.42 -21.31 0.20
CA GLY A 24 -4.33 -22.37 -0.18
C GLY A 24 -5.58 -21.82 -0.86
N ASP A 25 -6.52 -22.72 -1.10
CA ASP A 25 -7.82 -22.40 -1.65
C ASP A 25 -8.84 -22.28 -0.52
N GLU A 26 -9.67 -21.24 -0.56
CA GLU A 26 -10.83 -21.07 0.32
C GLU A 26 -12.11 -21.03 -0.54
N ASP A 27 -13.19 -21.62 -0.04
CA ASP A 27 -14.50 -21.41 -0.64
C ASP A 27 -14.97 -19.97 -0.36
N ARG A 28 -15.31 -19.24 -1.42
CA ARG A 28 -15.92 -17.91 -1.35
C ARG A 28 -17.09 -17.85 -2.31
N ASP A 29 -18.29 -17.74 -1.73
CA ASP A 29 -19.56 -17.69 -2.47
C ASP A 29 -19.72 -18.89 -3.43
N GLY A 30 -19.34 -20.09 -2.98
CA GLY A 30 -19.43 -21.32 -3.76
C GLY A 30 -18.37 -21.50 -4.85
N ALA A 31 -17.30 -20.70 -4.82
CA ALA A 31 -16.15 -20.84 -5.71
C ALA A 31 -14.85 -21.03 -4.92
N ALA A 32 -14.07 -22.04 -5.30
CA ALA A 32 -12.72 -22.26 -4.77
C ALA A 32 -11.77 -21.15 -5.25
N CYS A 33 -11.45 -20.23 -4.36
CA CYS A 33 -10.62 -19.07 -4.63
C CYS A 33 -9.24 -19.24 -4.01
N ALA A 34 -8.20 -18.93 -4.78
CA ALA A 34 -6.83 -18.91 -4.29
C ALA A 34 -6.62 -17.72 -3.36
N VAL A 35 -6.09 -17.97 -2.16
CA VAL A 35 -5.74 -16.94 -1.20
C VAL A 35 -4.24 -16.70 -1.20
N ILE A 36 -3.86 -15.45 -1.46
CA ILE A 36 -2.47 -15.02 -1.49
C ILE A 36 -2.32 -13.89 -0.48
N GLU A 37 -1.42 -14.07 0.47
CA GLU A 37 -1.00 -12.99 1.37
C GLU A 37 0.34 -12.42 0.92
N PHE A 38 0.56 -11.15 1.15
CA PHE A 38 1.86 -10.53 0.92
C PHE A 38 2.21 -9.56 2.03
N LYS A 39 3.51 -9.42 2.26
CA LYS A 39 4.10 -8.49 3.22
C LYS A 39 5.43 -7.98 2.70
N GLY A 40 5.79 -6.77 3.08
CA GLY A 40 7.05 -6.18 2.67
C GLY A 40 7.20 -4.74 3.12
N ASP A 41 8.17 -4.08 2.49
CA ASP A 41 8.59 -2.75 2.86
C ASP A 41 8.48 -1.79 1.66
N LEU A 42 8.17 -0.54 1.96
CA LEU A 42 8.28 0.58 1.03
C LEU A 42 9.67 1.22 1.18
N LYS A 43 10.26 1.62 0.07
CA LYS A 43 11.59 2.22 -0.05
C LYS A 43 11.49 3.50 -0.90
N GLY A 44 12.43 4.40 -0.65
CA GLY A 44 12.50 5.69 -1.32
C GLY A 44 12.18 6.87 -0.40
N ASP A 45 12.58 8.04 -0.87
CA ASP A 45 12.26 9.34 -0.29
C ASP A 45 11.14 9.96 -1.13
N VAL A 46 10.22 10.66 -0.46
CA VAL A 46 9.07 11.23 -1.13
C VAL A 46 9.07 12.74 -0.94
N ALA A 47 9.00 13.48 -2.05
CA ALA A 47 8.98 14.94 -2.04
C ALA A 47 7.57 15.44 -1.74
N VAL A 48 7.43 16.40 -0.84
CA VAL A 48 6.13 17.03 -0.57
C VAL A 48 5.85 18.03 -1.67
N ALA A 49 4.68 17.91 -2.30
CA ALA A 49 4.15 18.95 -3.16
C ALA A 49 4.01 20.26 -2.35
N GLY A 50 4.83 21.26 -2.67
CA GLY A 50 4.81 22.58 -2.00
C GLY A 50 6.12 22.98 -1.31
N ALA A 51 7.13 22.12 -1.23
CA ALA A 51 8.46 22.54 -0.79
C ALA A 51 9.11 23.48 -1.83
N GLN A 52 9.44 24.71 -1.42
CA GLN A 52 10.12 25.67 -2.29
C GLN A 52 11.51 25.13 -2.70
N PRO A 53 11.93 25.30 -3.97
CA PRO A 53 13.28 24.98 -4.38
C PRO A 53 14.28 25.80 -3.56
N GLY A 54 15.20 25.15 -2.84
CA GLY A 54 16.27 25.81 -2.08
C GLY A 54 16.04 25.95 -0.57
N SER A 55 14.91 25.50 -0.03
CA SER A 55 14.78 25.30 1.43
C SER A 55 15.39 23.95 1.82
N ASP A 56 16.22 23.90 2.86
CA ASP A 56 16.62 22.66 3.54
C ASP A 56 15.40 21.85 4.08
N GLY A 57 14.18 22.41 3.99
CA GLY A 57 12.90 21.82 4.40
C GLY A 57 12.19 20.93 3.37
N GLY A 58 12.88 20.40 2.36
CA GLY A 58 12.22 19.77 1.20
C GLY A 58 12.00 18.25 1.23
N LYS A 59 12.50 17.54 2.25
CA LYS A 59 12.40 16.07 2.31
C LYS A 59 11.75 15.64 3.63
N LEU A 60 10.62 14.95 3.54
CA LEU A 60 10.06 14.26 4.70
C LEU A 60 10.83 12.96 4.90
N GLY A 61 11.27 12.71 6.14
CA GLY A 61 11.79 11.41 6.52
C GLY A 61 10.65 10.41 6.64
N PHE A 62 10.82 9.20 6.12
CA PHE A 62 9.81 8.15 6.21
C PHE A 62 10.34 6.96 7.01
N GLU A 63 9.66 6.65 8.11
CA GLU A 63 9.92 5.50 8.97
C GLU A 63 8.71 4.55 8.98
N GLY A 64 8.88 3.32 9.48
CA GLY A 64 7.75 2.39 9.65
C GLY A 64 7.04 1.98 8.36
N ARG A 65 7.76 1.98 7.23
CA ARG A 65 7.30 1.78 5.84
C ARG A 65 6.83 0.36 5.52
N LYS A 66 5.75 -0.12 6.13
CA LYS A 66 5.25 -1.49 5.94
C LYS A 66 4.10 -1.55 4.96
N LEU A 67 4.12 -2.56 4.10
CA LEU A 67 3.03 -2.93 3.20
C LEU A 67 2.64 -4.37 3.47
N GLU A 68 1.36 -4.60 3.70
CA GLU A 68 0.80 -5.95 3.81
C GLU A 68 -0.55 -6.03 3.13
N GLY A 69 -1.01 -7.25 2.86
CA GLY A 69 -2.33 -7.44 2.35
C GLY A 69 -2.64 -8.85 1.91
N ARG A 70 -3.82 -8.98 1.32
CA ARG A 70 -4.43 -10.24 0.94
C ARG A 70 -5.13 -10.08 -0.41
N ILE A 71 -4.99 -11.09 -1.26
CA ILE A 71 -5.68 -11.22 -2.55
C ILE A 71 -6.48 -12.51 -2.51
N VAL A 72 -7.75 -12.42 -2.93
CA VAL A 72 -8.62 -13.55 -3.21
C VAL A 72 -8.84 -13.59 -4.72
N PHE A 73 -8.32 -14.64 -5.34
CA PHE A 73 -8.35 -14.82 -6.79
C PHE A 73 -9.28 -15.97 -7.18
N ASP A 74 -10.29 -15.68 -7.99
CA ASP A 74 -11.19 -16.67 -8.56
C ASP A 74 -10.51 -17.31 -9.77
N LYS A 75 -10.11 -18.58 -9.62
CA LYS A 75 -9.40 -19.33 -10.65
C LYS A 75 -10.27 -19.61 -11.88
N LEU A 76 -11.58 -19.76 -11.70
CA LEU A 76 -12.51 -20.06 -12.78
C LEU A 76 -12.76 -18.81 -13.63
N ARG A 77 -13.03 -17.67 -12.98
CA ARG A 77 -13.27 -16.38 -13.65
C ARG A 77 -11.99 -15.67 -14.07
N ARG A 78 -10.82 -16.17 -13.63
CA ARG A 78 -9.50 -15.56 -13.80
C ARG A 78 -9.47 -14.09 -13.37
N ALA A 79 -10.12 -13.81 -12.24
CA ALA A 79 -10.34 -12.44 -11.75
C ALA A 79 -10.02 -12.31 -10.25
N VAL A 80 -9.54 -11.14 -9.85
CA VAL A 80 -9.41 -10.80 -8.43
C VAL A 80 -10.79 -10.43 -7.90
N ARG A 81 -11.30 -11.21 -6.95
CA ARG A 81 -12.58 -10.94 -6.28
C ARG A 81 -12.44 -9.92 -5.16
N GLU A 82 -11.35 -10.03 -4.40
CA GLU A 82 -11.07 -9.16 -3.28
C GLU A 82 -9.58 -8.91 -3.21
N SER A 83 -9.19 -7.66 -3.07
CA SER A 83 -7.83 -7.27 -2.72
C SER A 83 -7.89 -6.29 -1.57
N GLU A 84 -7.23 -6.65 -0.48
CA GLU A 84 -7.04 -5.78 0.67
C GLU A 84 -5.55 -5.46 0.80
N GLN A 85 -5.24 -4.19 1.02
CA GLN A 85 -3.90 -3.67 1.15
C GLN A 85 -3.86 -2.67 2.30
N THR A 86 -2.93 -2.86 3.22
CA THR A 86 -2.66 -1.93 4.30
C THR A 86 -1.23 -1.40 4.16
N VAL A 87 -1.11 -0.09 4.09
CA VAL A 87 0.16 0.63 4.13
C VAL A 87 0.24 1.36 5.45
N ASN A 88 1.29 1.09 6.21
CA ASN A 88 1.63 1.84 7.41
C ASN A 88 2.88 2.66 7.13
N LEU A 89 2.87 3.92 7.55
CA LEU A 89 3.91 4.89 7.30
C LEU A 89 4.02 5.83 8.49
N THR A 90 5.23 6.24 8.86
CA THR A 90 5.45 7.34 9.80
C THR A 90 6.21 8.42 9.07
N VAL A 91 5.66 9.63 9.09
CA VAL A 91 6.16 10.77 8.34
C VAL A 91 6.80 11.76 9.31
N GLN A 92 8.06 12.10 9.11
CA GLN A 92 8.76 13.12 9.90
C GLN A 92 8.62 14.48 9.23
N VAL A 93 7.88 15.38 9.88
CA VAL A 93 7.58 16.72 9.37
C VAL A 93 8.40 17.76 10.15
N PRO A 94 9.14 18.66 9.48
CA PRO A 94 9.80 19.76 10.15
C PRO A 94 8.78 20.79 10.65
N SER A 95 8.98 21.24 11.90
CA SER A 95 8.21 22.30 12.53
C SER A 95 8.88 23.66 12.30
N PRO A 96 8.11 24.76 12.12
CA PRO A 96 8.64 26.12 12.02
C PRO A 96 9.55 26.53 13.19
N GLY A 97 9.45 25.86 14.35
CA GLY A 97 10.28 26.10 15.53
C GLY A 97 11.61 25.34 15.59
N GLY A 98 12.04 24.66 14.51
CA GLY A 98 13.34 23.97 14.44
C GLY A 98 13.35 22.53 14.98
N GLY A 99 12.19 21.96 15.30
CA GLY A 99 12.03 20.54 15.66
C GLY A 99 11.43 19.71 14.53
N THR A 100 11.39 18.39 14.69
CA THR A 100 10.61 17.48 13.85
C THR A 100 9.49 16.84 14.67
N PHE A 101 8.35 16.58 14.05
CA PHE A 101 7.29 15.78 14.66
C PHE A 101 6.93 14.61 13.75
N SER A 102 6.60 13.47 14.37
CA SER A 102 6.26 12.24 13.67
C SER A 102 4.76 12.09 13.54
N LEU A 103 4.27 11.96 12.32
CA LEU A 103 2.88 11.71 12.00
C LEU A 103 2.72 10.26 11.52
N PRO A 104 2.14 9.36 12.35
CA PRO A 104 1.79 8.03 11.88
C PRO A 104 0.58 8.12 10.94
N MET A 105 0.67 7.39 9.83
CA MET A 105 -0.35 7.29 8.80
C MET A 105 -0.59 5.81 8.51
N SER A 106 -1.86 5.43 8.44
CA SER A 106 -2.28 4.11 7.99
C SER A 106 -3.31 4.28 6.88
N GLN A 107 -3.05 3.66 5.73
CA GLN A 107 -3.96 3.65 4.61
C GLN A 107 -4.37 2.21 4.33
N LYS A 108 -5.65 1.93 4.47
CA LYS A 108 -6.25 0.66 4.08
C LYS A 108 -7.04 0.86 2.80
N VAL A 109 -6.72 0.06 1.77
CA VAL A 109 -7.41 0.03 0.49
C VAL A 109 -8.02 -1.36 0.32
N THR A 110 -9.33 -1.39 0.11
CA THR A 110 -10.06 -2.63 -0.18
C THR A 110 -10.78 -2.47 -1.51
N VAL A 111 -10.45 -3.35 -2.46
CA VAL A 111 -11.12 -3.46 -3.75
C VAL A 111 -11.90 -4.77 -3.74
N LYS A 112 -13.19 -4.70 -3.99
CA LYS A 112 -14.06 -5.86 -4.16
C LYS A 112 -14.67 -5.82 -5.53
N LEU A 113 -14.60 -6.93 -6.24
CA LEU A 113 -15.39 -7.13 -7.44
C LEU A 113 -16.85 -7.27 -7.01
N ILE A 114 -17.63 -6.22 -7.24
CA ILE A 114 -19.07 -6.28 -7.03
C ILE A 114 -19.64 -6.97 -8.27
N SER A 115 -20.30 -8.11 -8.07
CA SER A 115 -21.12 -8.70 -9.12
C SER A 115 -22.25 -7.73 -9.42
N LEU A 116 -22.33 -7.21 -10.65
CA LEU A 116 -23.58 -6.66 -11.18
C LEU A 116 -24.52 -7.86 -11.33
N GLN A 117 -25.30 -8.18 -10.29
CA GLN A 117 -26.44 -9.06 -10.44
C GLN A 117 -27.57 -8.24 -11.06
N ASP A 118 -27.88 -8.57 -12.31
CA ASP A 118 -29.12 -8.34 -13.06
C ASP A 118 -29.70 -6.92 -13.06
N ALA A 119 -29.45 -6.20 -14.16
CA ALA A 119 -30.32 -5.15 -14.69
C ALA A 119 -31.12 -5.71 -15.87
#